data_AF-A0A2N2SPT4-F1
#
_entry.id   AF-A0A2N2SPT4-F1
#
_cell.length_a   1.000
_cell.length_b   1.000
_cell.length_c   1.000
_cell.angle_alpha   90.00
_cell.angle_beta   90.00
_cell.angle_gamma   90.00
#
_symmetry.space_group_name_H-M   'P 1'
#
loop_
_entity.id
_entity.type
_entity.pdbx_description
1 polymer ?
#
loop_
_entity_poly.entity_id
_entity_poly.type
_entity_poly.pdbx_seq_one_letter_code
_entity_poly.pdbx_strand_id
1 'polypeptide(L)'
;RALILLGRDKLYRWVMLLMCSTDDKEGRASAVLETALVRARMMELTGSRLSAPERESLFLTGLLSLIDVVLQVPMERAMTSLAVAPEIEAAIMRSEGPYAPQLMLAQACERADAEAIRSAAERSQTTPEEAAEFHLQALAWALEIQQAEA
;
A
#
# COMPACT_ATOMS: atom_id res chain seq x y z
N ARG A 1 1.48 16.38 14.02
CA ARG A 1 0.27 15.78 14.64
C ARG A 1 -0.96 16.19 13.82
N ALA A 2 -1.36 15.42 12.80
CA ALA A 2 -2.68 15.59 12.14
C ALA A 2 -3.05 14.51 11.09
N LEU A 3 -2.20 13.53 10.75
CA LEU A 3 -2.55 12.57 9.69
C LEU A 3 -3.22 11.28 10.17
N ILE A 4 -3.11 10.93 11.47
CA ILE A 4 -3.66 9.68 12.02
C ILE A 4 -5.19 9.72 12.24
N LEU A 5 -5.88 10.85 12.01
CA LEU A 5 -7.35 10.97 12.21
C LEU A 5 -8.17 11.00 10.91
N LEU A 6 -7.53 10.82 9.75
CA LEU A 6 -8.25 10.62 8.50
C LEU A 6 -8.56 9.13 8.37
N GLY A 7 -9.75 8.71 8.78
CA GLY A 7 -10.23 7.36 8.44
C GLY A 7 -10.09 7.07 6.94
N ARG A 8 -9.94 5.80 6.55
CA ARG A 8 -9.60 5.31 5.20
C ARG A 8 -10.01 6.21 4.03
N ASP A 9 -11.31 6.51 3.90
CA ASP A 9 -11.86 7.27 2.76
C ASP A 9 -11.34 8.71 2.70
N LYS A 10 -11.09 9.33 3.85
CA LYS A 10 -10.53 10.68 3.93
C LYS A 10 -9.07 10.67 3.52
N LEU A 11 -8.29 9.68 3.96
CA LEU A 11 -6.88 9.58 3.59
C LEU A 11 -6.74 9.33 2.09
N TYR A 12 -7.53 8.40 1.56
CA TYR A 12 -7.60 8.15 0.12
C TYR A 12 -7.89 9.44 -0.66
N ARG A 13 -8.95 10.16 -0.28
CA ARG A 13 -9.31 11.44 -0.92
C ARG A 13 -8.22 12.50 -0.79
N TRP A 14 -7.49 12.53 0.32
CA TRP A 14 -6.38 13.46 0.50
C TRP A 14 -5.19 13.12 -0.41
N VAL A 15 -4.83 11.85 -0.55
CA VAL A 15 -3.79 11.39 -1.50
C VAL A 15 -4.20 11.71 -2.94
N MET A 16 -5.47 11.45 -3.31
CA MET A 16 -6.01 11.82 -4.62
C MET A 16 -5.90 13.33 -4.90
N LEU A 17 -6.25 14.18 -3.92
CA LEU A 17 -6.15 15.63 -4.05
C LEU A 17 -4.71 16.10 -4.25
N LEU A 18 -3.76 15.50 -3.53
CA LEU A 18 -2.33 15.80 -3.71
C LEU A 18 -1.89 15.48 -5.14
N MET A 19 -2.34 14.37 -5.69
CA MET A 19 -1.99 13.97 -7.05
C MET A 19 -2.59 14.87 -8.12
N CYS A 20 -3.86 15.26 -7.98
CA CYS A 20 -4.47 16.22 -8.89
C CYS A 20 -3.77 17.60 -8.85
N SER A 21 -3.07 17.91 -7.76
CA SER A 21 -2.29 19.14 -7.62
C SER A 21 -0.86 19.05 -8.16
N THR A 22 -0.37 17.85 -8.48
CA THR A 22 0.92 17.65 -9.14
C THR A 22 0.76 17.77 -10.66
N ASP A 23 1.70 18.46 -11.32
CA ASP A 23 1.76 18.55 -12.79
C ASP A 23 2.10 17.17 -13.38
N ASP A 24 1.10 16.29 -13.49
CA ASP A 24 1.25 14.95 -14.06
C ASP A 24 1.13 14.99 -15.59
N LYS A 25 2.19 15.48 -16.24
CA LYS A 25 2.23 15.63 -17.71
C LYS A 25 2.17 14.30 -18.49
N GLU A 26 2.34 13.16 -17.81
CA GLU A 26 2.53 11.84 -18.45
C GLU A 26 1.68 10.71 -17.83
N GLY A 27 0.76 11.00 -16.90
CA GLY A 27 -0.05 9.97 -16.23
C GLY A 27 0.73 9.10 -15.23
N ARG A 28 1.96 9.51 -14.89
CA ARG A 28 2.86 8.77 -14.01
C ARG A 28 2.35 8.74 -12.58
N ALA A 29 1.81 9.86 -12.09
CA ALA A 29 1.25 9.91 -10.75
C ALA A 29 0.05 8.94 -10.64
N SER A 30 -0.78 8.89 -11.69
CA SER A 30 -1.92 7.97 -11.77
C SER A 30 -1.50 6.48 -11.66
N ALA A 31 -0.51 6.03 -12.43
CA ALA A 31 -0.03 4.64 -12.37
C ALA A 31 0.63 4.27 -11.03
N VAL A 32 1.35 5.20 -10.42
CA VAL A 32 1.99 5.00 -9.10
C VAL A 32 0.93 4.83 -8.02
N LEU A 33 -0.14 5.62 -8.06
CA LEU A 33 -1.23 5.47 -7.13
C LEU A 33 -1.98 4.17 -7.33
N GLU A 34 -2.27 3.78 -8.57
CA GLU A 34 -2.92 2.50 -8.86
C GLU A 34 -2.11 1.37 -8.20
N THR A 35 -0.80 1.38 -8.38
CA THR A 35 0.10 0.42 -7.72
C THR A 35 -0.01 0.50 -6.19
N ALA A 36 0.00 1.71 -5.62
CA ALA A 36 -0.12 1.90 -4.17
C ALA A 36 -1.45 1.40 -3.61
N LEU A 37 -2.56 1.57 -4.35
CA LEU A 37 -3.89 1.08 -3.98
C LEU A 37 -3.98 -0.43 -4.04
N VAL A 38 -3.40 -1.04 -5.08
CA VAL A 38 -3.30 -2.49 -5.18
C VAL A 38 -2.50 -3.05 -4.00
N ARG A 39 -1.35 -2.45 -3.65
CA ARG A 39 -0.60 -2.84 -2.43
C ARG A 39 -1.44 -2.72 -1.18
N ALA A 40 -2.09 -1.57 -0.99
CA ALA A 40 -2.91 -1.30 0.20
C ALA A 40 -3.99 -2.37 0.37
N ARG A 41 -4.75 -2.64 -0.70
CA ARG A 41 -5.85 -3.60 -0.66
C ARG A 41 -5.36 -5.03 -0.48
N MET A 42 -4.31 -5.42 -1.19
CA MET A 42 -3.74 -6.76 -1.05
C MET A 42 -3.25 -6.99 0.39
N MET A 43 -2.52 -6.03 0.96
CA MET A 43 -2.05 -6.11 2.35
C MET A 43 -3.24 -6.21 3.33
N GLU A 44 -4.29 -5.42 3.15
CA GLU A 44 -5.52 -5.52 3.96
C GLU A 44 -6.17 -6.91 3.89
N LEU A 45 -6.26 -7.50 2.69
CA LEU A 45 -6.84 -8.83 2.45
C LEU A 45 -6.03 -9.95 3.13
N THR A 46 -4.68 -9.88 3.04
CA THR A 46 -3.81 -10.83 3.73
C THR A 46 -3.98 -10.78 5.25
N GLY A 47 -4.40 -9.63 5.80
CA GLY A 47 -4.68 -9.43 7.21
C GLY A 47 -6.10 -9.82 7.65
N SER A 48 -6.90 -10.53 6.85
CA SER A 48 -8.33 -10.79 7.13
C SER A 48 -8.62 -11.38 8.53
N ARG A 49 -7.66 -12.11 9.12
CA ARG A 49 -7.78 -12.72 10.46
C ARG A 49 -7.35 -11.79 11.61
N LEU A 50 -6.77 -10.64 11.30
CA LEU A 50 -6.31 -9.65 12.28
C LEU A 50 -7.45 -8.73 12.74
N SER A 51 -7.19 -7.97 13.81
CA SER A 51 -8.14 -6.96 14.29
C SER A 51 -8.35 -5.84 13.26
N ALA A 52 -9.46 -5.11 13.35
CA ALA A 52 -9.74 -4.01 12.42
C ALA A 52 -8.63 -2.94 12.38
N PRO A 53 -8.04 -2.50 13.52
CA PRO A 53 -6.92 -1.56 13.50
C PRO A 53 -5.67 -2.11 12.80
N GLU A 54 -5.35 -3.39 12.97
CA GLU A 54 -4.18 -4.00 12.31
C GLU A 54 -4.38 -4.10 10.80
N ARG A 55 -5.60 -4.43 10.34
CA ARG A 55 -5.94 -4.40 8.92
C ARG A 55 -5.87 -3.01 8.32
N GLU A 56 -6.31 -1.99 9.08
CA GLU A 56 -6.16 -0.59 8.67
C GLU A 56 -4.68 -0.22 8.55
N SER A 57 -3.83 -0.60 9.50
CA SER A 57 -2.38 -0.38 9.40
C SER A 57 -1.74 -1.08 8.21
N LEU A 58 -2.19 -2.29 7.85
CA LEU A 58 -1.74 -2.99 6.64
C LEU A 58 -2.12 -2.23 5.37
N PHE A 59 -3.36 -1.74 5.29
CA PHE A 59 -3.81 -0.89 4.19
C PHE A 59 -2.94 0.37 4.07
N LEU A 60 -2.73 1.09 5.19
CA LEU A 60 -1.90 2.29 5.23
C LEU A 60 -0.46 2.02 4.83
N THR A 61 0.10 0.89 5.24
CA THR A 61 1.47 0.50 4.88
C THR A 61 1.61 0.33 3.38
N GLY A 62 0.65 -0.35 2.72
CA GLY A 62 0.66 -0.52 1.27
C GLY A 62 0.51 0.81 0.53
N LEU A 63 -0.46 1.65 0.94
CA LEU A 63 -0.75 2.94 0.32
C LEU A 63 0.44 3.91 0.41
N LEU A 64 1.10 3.94 1.57
CA LEU A 64 2.21 4.87 1.81
C LEU A 64 3.56 4.34 1.30
N SER A 65 3.64 3.09 0.85
CA SER A 65 4.90 2.50 0.36
C SER A 65 5.48 3.15 -0.90
N LEU A 66 4.71 4.02 -1.58
CA LEU A 66 5.11 4.76 -2.78
C LEU A 66 4.90 6.27 -2.64
N ILE A 67 4.71 6.77 -1.42
CA ILE A 67 4.33 8.16 -1.19
C ILE A 67 5.45 9.13 -1.60
N ASP A 68 6.69 8.71 -1.53
CA ASP A 68 7.88 9.44 -2.00
C ASP A 68 7.82 9.72 -3.50
N VAL A 69 7.40 8.71 -4.27
CA VAL A 69 7.22 8.81 -5.73
C VAL A 69 6.06 9.76 -6.05
N VAL A 70 4.95 9.66 -5.31
CA VAL A 70 3.78 10.54 -5.49
C VAL A 70 4.13 12.00 -5.17
N LEU A 71 4.81 12.24 -4.05
CA LEU A 71 5.19 13.58 -3.59
C LEU A 71 6.42 14.15 -4.28
N GLN A 72 7.15 13.33 -5.05
CA GLN A 72 8.43 13.69 -5.68
C GLN A 72 9.48 14.19 -4.68
N VAL A 73 9.55 13.57 -3.50
CA VAL A 73 10.53 13.87 -2.44
C VAL A 73 11.15 12.57 -1.94
N PRO A 74 12.35 12.60 -1.33
CA PRO A 74 12.93 11.42 -0.68
C PRO A 74 11.98 10.80 0.36
N MET A 75 11.96 9.47 0.45
CA MET A 75 11.07 8.73 1.35
C MET A 75 11.20 9.17 2.81
N GLU A 76 12.42 9.43 3.29
CA GLU A 76 12.66 9.94 4.64
C GLU A 76 11.90 11.24 4.91
N ARG A 77 11.88 12.15 3.92
CA ARG A 77 11.15 13.42 4.04
C ARG A 77 9.65 13.19 4.02
N ALA A 78 9.17 12.33 3.13
CA ALA A 78 7.75 12.02 3.05
C ALA A 78 7.22 11.43 4.37
N MET A 79 7.92 10.42 4.91
CA MET A 79 7.52 9.74 6.15
C MET A 79 7.57 10.66 7.37
N THR A 80 8.57 11.54 7.45
CA THR A 80 8.68 12.53 8.55
C THR A 80 7.46 13.46 8.60
N SER A 81 6.92 13.85 7.45
CA SER A 81 5.74 14.73 7.38
C SER A 81 4.44 14.02 7.77
N LEU A 82 4.34 12.71 7.52
CA LEU A 82 3.11 11.95 7.74
C LEU A 82 2.89 11.54 9.20
N ALA A 83 3.97 11.41 9.99
CA ALA A 83 3.91 11.00 11.39
C ALA A 83 3.04 9.73 11.59
N VAL A 84 3.37 8.66 10.89
CA VAL A 84 2.67 7.36 10.94
C VAL A 84 3.03 6.56 12.20
N ALA A 85 2.34 5.44 12.42
CA ALA A 85 2.69 4.50 13.48
C ALA A 85 4.11 3.90 13.26
N PRO A 86 4.90 3.67 14.33
CA PRO A 86 6.26 3.15 14.22
C PRO A 86 6.38 1.84 13.43
N GLU A 87 5.37 0.98 13.51
CA GLU A 87 5.29 -0.31 12.82
C GLU A 87 5.16 -0.13 11.30
N ILE A 88 4.43 0.89 10.85
CA ILE A 88 4.28 1.26 9.43
C ILE A 88 5.61 1.81 8.92
N GLU A 89 6.22 2.72 9.67
CA GLU A 89 7.52 3.29 9.31
C GLU A 89 8.62 2.22 9.25
N ALA A 90 8.64 1.28 10.20
CA ALA A 90 9.57 0.16 10.21
C ALA A 90 9.45 -0.71 8.95
N ALA A 91 8.23 -1.03 8.54
CA ALA A 91 7.99 -1.85 7.35
C ALA A 91 8.45 -1.14 6.07
N ILE A 92 8.14 0.15 5.92
CA ILE A 92 8.47 0.91 4.70
C ILE A 92 9.96 1.26 4.64
N MET A 93 10.54 1.77 5.73
CA MET A 93 11.90 2.31 5.73
C MET A 93 12.98 1.25 5.91
N ARG A 94 12.68 0.17 6.64
CA ARG A 94 13.67 -0.82 7.06
C ARG A 94 13.33 -2.24 6.66
N SER A 95 12.15 -2.48 6.06
CA SER A 95 11.65 -3.83 5.80
C SER A 95 11.55 -4.69 7.07
N GLU A 96 11.17 -4.07 8.18
CA GLU A 96 11.11 -4.69 9.51
C GLU A 96 9.70 -4.60 10.11
N GLY A 97 9.44 -5.44 11.12
CA GLY A 97 8.21 -5.37 11.91
C GLY A 97 7.04 -6.15 11.31
N PRO A 98 5.84 -6.01 11.91
CA PRO A 98 4.72 -6.90 11.68
C PRO A 98 4.07 -6.79 10.30
N TYR A 99 4.32 -5.68 9.58
CA TYR A 99 3.72 -5.41 8.26
C TYR A 99 4.71 -5.62 7.10
N ALA A 100 6.00 -5.84 7.40
CA ALA A 100 7.02 -6.04 6.39
C ALA A 100 6.81 -7.32 5.54
N PRO A 101 6.41 -8.48 6.10
CA PRO A 101 6.13 -9.67 5.30
C PRO A 101 5.09 -9.43 4.20
N GLN A 102 3.99 -8.79 4.55
CA GLN A 102 2.88 -8.48 3.65
C GLN A 102 3.29 -7.45 2.59
N LEU A 103 4.10 -6.45 2.97
CA LEU A 103 4.66 -5.48 2.01
C LEU A 103 5.59 -6.16 1.00
N MET A 104 6.48 -7.04 1.49
CA MET A 104 7.36 -7.82 0.62
C MET A 104 6.57 -8.75 -0.31
N LEU A 105 5.50 -9.38 0.19
CA LEU A 105 4.62 -10.23 -0.61
C LEU A 105 3.94 -9.44 -1.72
N ALA A 106 3.36 -8.28 -1.42
CA ALA A 106 2.71 -7.43 -2.42
C ALA A 106 3.69 -7.01 -3.52
N GLN A 107 4.89 -6.57 -3.11
CA GLN A 107 5.96 -6.20 -4.04
C GLN A 107 6.49 -7.36 -4.88
N ALA A 108 6.47 -8.59 -4.35
CA ALA A 108 6.87 -9.80 -5.09
C ALA A 108 5.82 -10.18 -6.14
N CYS A 109 4.53 -10.08 -5.80
CA CYS A 109 3.42 -10.29 -6.74
C CYS A 109 3.47 -9.31 -7.92
N GLU A 110 3.71 -8.02 -7.68
CA GLU A 110 3.87 -7.01 -8.74
C GLU A 110 5.00 -7.31 -9.71
N ARG A 111 6.11 -7.87 -9.20
CA ARG A 111 7.28 -8.23 -10.02
C ARG A 111 7.13 -9.60 -10.69
N ALA A 112 6.04 -10.32 -10.42
CA ALA A 112 5.84 -11.71 -10.82
C ALA A 112 7.03 -12.63 -10.43
N ASP A 113 7.68 -12.36 -9.29
CA ASP A 113 8.83 -13.12 -8.81
C ASP A 113 8.36 -14.33 -7.99
N ALA A 114 8.28 -15.49 -8.64
CA ALA A 114 7.75 -16.71 -8.02
C ALA A 114 8.54 -17.18 -6.78
N GLU A 115 9.86 -16.96 -6.72
CA GLU A 115 10.66 -17.36 -5.56
C GLU A 115 10.43 -16.41 -4.39
N ALA A 116 10.42 -15.10 -4.66
CA ALA A 116 10.12 -14.11 -3.65
C ALA A 116 8.67 -14.25 -3.11
N ILE A 117 7.71 -14.58 -3.97
CA ILE A 117 6.31 -14.84 -3.57
C ILE A 117 6.26 -16.03 -2.60
N ARG A 118 6.92 -17.16 -2.90
CA ARG A 118 6.94 -18.32 -1.99
C ARG A 118 7.51 -17.95 -0.62
N SER A 119 8.68 -17.33 -0.60
CA SER A 119 9.37 -16.94 0.64
C SER A 119 8.57 -15.92 1.46
N ALA A 120 7.95 -14.94 0.80
CA ALA A 120 7.14 -13.93 1.49
C ALA A 120 5.79 -14.49 1.96
N ALA A 121 5.16 -15.38 1.20
CA ALA A 121 3.88 -16.00 1.54
C ALA A 121 3.98 -16.77 2.87
N GLU A 122 5.02 -17.58 3.04
CA GLU A 122 5.26 -18.33 4.28
C GLU A 122 5.37 -17.40 5.50
N ARG A 123 6.10 -16.29 5.38
CA ARG A 123 6.27 -15.29 6.45
C ARG A 123 4.99 -14.51 6.74
N SER A 124 4.13 -14.36 5.75
CA SER A 124 2.81 -13.73 5.88
C SER A 124 1.71 -14.70 6.32
N GLN A 125 2.04 -15.95 6.66
CA GLN A 125 1.09 -17.00 7.03
C GLN A 125 0.01 -17.24 5.96
N THR A 126 0.43 -17.18 4.69
CA THR A 126 -0.42 -17.41 3.51
C THR A 126 0.26 -18.39 2.56
N THR A 127 -0.48 -18.90 1.61
CA THR A 127 0.04 -19.70 0.49
C THR A 127 0.29 -18.83 -0.75
N PRO A 128 1.13 -19.24 -1.71
CA PRO A 128 1.27 -18.57 -3.00
C PRO A 128 -0.04 -18.44 -3.77
N GLU A 129 -0.92 -19.44 -3.67
CA GLU A 129 -2.24 -19.45 -4.30
C GLU A 129 -3.17 -18.40 -3.69
N GLU A 130 -3.22 -18.32 -2.36
CA GLU A 130 -3.96 -17.25 -1.66
C GLU A 130 -3.37 -15.87 -1.97
N ALA A 131 -2.05 -15.74 -2.05
CA ALA A 131 -1.40 -14.48 -2.41
C ALA A 131 -1.79 -14.01 -3.82
N ALA A 132 -1.83 -14.92 -4.79
CA ALA A 132 -2.29 -14.63 -6.15
C ALA A 132 -3.76 -14.18 -6.17
N GLU A 133 -4.63 -14.87 -5.42
CA GLU A 133 -6.03 -14.51 -5.28
C GLU A 133 -6.21 -13.11 -4.65
N PHE A 134 -5.49 -12.81 -3.57
CA PHE A 134 -5.52 -11.47 -2.96
C PHE A 134 -5.03 -10.38 -3.92
N HIS A 135 -4.00 -10.67 -4.72
CA HIS A 135 -3.48 -9.72 -5.70
C HIS A 135 -4.50 -9.44 -6.81
N LEU A 136 -5.17 -10.47 -7.34
CA LEU A 136 -6.23 -10.34 -8.33
C LEU A 136 -7.44 -9.55 -7.80
N GLN A 137 -7.88 -9.85 -6.56
CA GLN A 137 -8.95 -9.09 -5.92
C GLN A 137 -8.57 -7.62 -5.70
N ALA A 138 -7.32 -7.35 -5.34
CA ALA A 138 -6.82 -5.99 -5.17
C ALA A 138 -6.77 -5.21 -6.49
N LEU A 139 -6.36 -5.85 -7.59
CA LEU A 139 -6.39 -5.27 -8.94
C LEU A 139 -7.82 -4.91 -9.36
N ALA A 140 -8.77 -5.85 -9.23
CA ALA A 140 -10.17 -5.60 -9.57
C ALA A 140 -10.75 -4.44 -8.76
N TRP A 141 -10.49 -4.41 -7.45
CA TRP A 141 -10.96 -3.34 -6.56
C TRP A 141 -10.38 -1.96 -6.92
N ALA A 142 -9.08 -1.89 -7.26
CA ALA A 142 -8.45 -0.61 -7.64
C ALA A 142 -9.07 -0.04 -8.92
N LEU A 143 -9.39 -0.90 -9.90
CA LEU A 143 -10.07 -0.50 -11.14
C LEU A 143 -11.48 0.03 -10.89
N GLU A 144 -12.24 -0.60 -9.99
CA GLU A 144 -13.60 -0.14 -9.61
C GLU A 144 -13.58 1.27 -8.99
N ILE A 145 -12.60 1.55 -8.14
CA ILE A 145 -12.47 2.85 -7.48
C ILE A 145 -12.16 3.95 -8.51
N GLN A 146 -11.26 3.70 -9.46
CA GLN A 146 -10.93 4.68 -10.49
C GLN A 146 -12.12 4.99 -11.41
N GLN A 147 -12.95 3.99 -11.71
CA GLN A 147 -14.15 4.18 -12.53
C GLN A 147 -15.27 4.94 -11.80
N ALA A 148 -15.37 4.79 -10.47
CA ALA A 148 -16.36 5.53 -9.67
C ALA A 148 -16.06 7.03 -9.56
N GLU A 149 -14.85 7.47 -9.92
CA GLU A 149 -14.39 8.86 -9.88
C GLU A 149 -14.36 9.56 -11.25
N ALA A 150 -14.63 8.83 -12.34
CA ALA A 150 -14.76 9.34 -13.70
C ALA A 150 -16.21 9.73 -14.06
#